data_AF-A0A350ULY9-F1
#
_entry.id   AF-A0A350ULY9-F1
#
_cell.length_a   1.000
_cell.length_b   1.000
_cell.length_c   1.000
_cell.angle_alpha   90.00
_cell.angle_beta   90.00
_cell.angle_gamma   90.00
#
_symmetry.space_group_name_H-M   'P 1'
#
loop_
_entity.id
_entity.type
_entity.pdbx_description
1 polymer ?
#
loop_
_entity_poly.entity_id
_entity_poly.type
_entity_poly.pdbx_seq_one_letter_code
_entity_poly.pdbx_strand_id
1 'polypeptide(L)' 'MKTASGTVIVSIMAQTEYERGKEVHDKSLLKQGEKVSVFGTKLASGELVAKEVLWSPPEPKAGTGAKSPGGHRP' A
#
# COMPACT_ATOMS: atom_id res chain seq x y z
N MET A 1 8.63 5.87 -4.45
CA MET A 1 7.31 5.25 -4.71
C MET A 1 7.02 5.27 -6.21
N LYS A 2 6.54 4.17 -6.79
CA LYS A 2 6.20 4.10 -8.22
C LYS A 2 4.74 4.54 -8.42
N THR A 3 4.52 5.49 -9.31
CA THR A 3 3.19 5.98 -9.72
C THR A 3 3.03 5.83 -11.23
N ALA A 4 1.82 6.01 -11.75
CA ALA A 4 1.58 5.96 -13.19
C ALA A 4 2.36 7.04 -13.97
N SER A 5 2.67 8.16 -13.33
CA SER A 5 3.39 9.29 -13.92
C SER A 5 4.90 9.22 -13.75
N GLY A 6 5.42 8.20 -13.05
CA GLY A 6 6.86 8.01 -12.82
C GLY A 6 7.20 7.64 -11.38
N THR A 7 8.47 7.79 -11.01
CA THR A 7 8.92 7.54 -9.63
C THR A 7 8.94 8.85 -8.86
N VAL A 8 8.28 8.86 -7.70
CA VAL A 8 8.26 9.99 -6.76
C VAL A 8 9.08 9.62 -5.52
N ILE A 9 10.00 10.49 -5.11
CA ILE A 9 10.70 10.35 -3.82
C ILE A 9 9.72 10.79 -2.72
N VAL A 10 9.50 9.90 -1.76
CA VAL A 10 8.58 10.14 -0.64
C VAL A 10 9.38 10.09 0.64
N SER A 11 9.38 11.20 1.37
CA SER A 11 10.01 11.32 2.68
C SER A 11 8.96 11.04 3.76
N ILE A 12 9.23 10.01 4.56
CA ILE A 12 8.41 9.58 5.69
C ILE A 12 8.98 10.19 6.97
N MET A 13 8.13 10.82 7.78
CA MET A 13 8.53 11.44 9.04
C MET A 13 7.94 10.69 10.23
N ALA A 14 8.46 10.94 11.43
CA ALA A 14 7.93 10.32 12.66
C ALA A 14 6.46 10.68 12.94
N GLN A 15 6.00 11.82 12.42
CA GLN A 15 4.63 12.32 12.53
C GLN A 15 3.73 11.86 11.37
N THR A 16 4.21 11.01 10.47
CA THR A 16 3.37 10.49 9.39
C THR A 16 2.35 9.51 9.97
N GLU A 17 1.08 9.78 9.76
CA GLU A 17 -0.02 8.92 10.17
C GLU A 17 -0.25 7.83 9.12
N TYR A 18 -0.63 6.65 9.59
CA TYR A 18 -0.79 5.46 8.75
C TYR A 18 -2.16 4.89 9.02
N GLU A 19 -3.01 4.84 8.01
CA GLU A 19 -4.37 4.34 8.16
C GLU A 19 -4.67 3.21 7.20
N ARG A 20 -5.31 2.16 7.74
CA ARG A 20 -5.84 1.05 6.96
C ARG A 20 -7.36 1.03 7.07
N GLY A 21 -8.02 1.51 6.03
CA GLY A 21 -9.48 1.68 6.08
C GLY A 21 -9.90 2.78 7.05
N LYS A 22 -10.31 2.41 8.28
CA LYS A 22 -10.74 3.34 9.34
C LYS A 22 -9.91 3.23 10.61
N GLU A 23 -8.84 2.43 10.58
CA GLU A 23 -8.00 2.15 11.73
C GLU A 23 -6.61 2.75 11.52
N VAL A 24 -6.09 3.42 12.56
CA VAL A 24 -4.71 3.91 12.58
C VAL A 24 -3.79 2.74 12.93
N HIS A 25 -2.70 2.63 12.18
CA HIS A 25 -1.74 1.55 12.24
C HIS A 25 -0.31 2.07 12.28
N ASP A 26 0.64 1.15 12.39
CA ASP A 26 2.06 1.46 12.25
C ASP A 26 2.55 1.14 10.83
N LYS A 27 3.60 1.84 10.39
CA LYS A 27 4.28 1.59 9.12
C LYS A 27 4.71 0.14 8.93
N SER A 28 4.95 -0.59 10.02
CA SER A 28 5.38 -1.99 9.99
C SER A 28 4.36 -2.93 9.32
N LEU A 29 3.10 -2.50 9.22
CA LEU A 29 2.04 -3.27 8.55
C LEU A 29 1.98 -3.06 7.05
N LEU A 30 2.65 -2.04 6.51
CA LEU A 30 2.77 -1.80 5.07
C LEU A 30 3.70 -2.83 4.44
N LYS A 31 3.21 -3.51 3.40
CA LYS A 31 4.01 -4.48 2.65
C LYS A 31 4.35 -3.97 1.26
N GLN A 32 5.54 -4.33 0.80
CA GLN A 32 5.95 -4.06 -0.57
C GLN A 32 4.95 -4.71 -1.55
N GLY A 33 4.51 -3.93 -2.53
CA GLY A 33 3.52 -4.37 -3.52
C GLY A 33 2.08 -3.98 -3.17
N GLU A 34 1.81 -3.51 -1.94
CA GLU A 34 0.52 -2.90 -1.63
C GLU A 34 0.36 -1.56 -2.34
N LYS A 35 -0.86 -1.30 -2.82
CA LYS A 35 -1.24 0.01 -3.35
C LYS A 35 -1.62 0.89 -2.18
N VAL A 36 -1.02 2.07 -2.14
CA VAL A 36 -1.23 3.05 -1.08
C VAL A 36 -1.49 4.41 -1.70
N SER A 37 -2.21 5.25 -0.97
CA SER A 37 -2.42 6.66 -1.25
C SER A 37 -1.59 7.46 -0.24
N VAL A 38 -0.74 8.36 -0.72
CA VAL A 38 0.10 9.20 0.15
C VAL A 38 -0.38 10.64 0.03
N PHE A 39 -0.73 11.24 1.16
CA PHE A 39 -1.14 12.63 1.28
C PHE A 39 -0.04 13.41 2.00
N GLY A 40 0.29 14.58 1.48
CA GLY A 40 1.43 15.33 1.98
C GLY A 40 1.71 16.59 1.19
N THR A 41 2.85 17.21 1.50
CA THR A 41 3.30 18.43 0.84
C THR A 41 4.37 18.11 -0.17
N LYS A 42 4.14 18.47 -1.44
CA LYS A 42 5.15 18.37 -2.48
C LYS A 42 6.05 19.61 -2.42
N LEU A 43 7.35 19.38 -2.25
CA LEU A 43 8.36 20.43 -2.23
C LEU A 43 8.70 20.89 -3.65
N ALA A 44 9.31 22.08 -3.77
CA ALA A 44 9.78 22.61 -5.04
C ALA A 44 10.80 21.69 -5.74
N SER A 45 11.53 20.88 -4.97
CA SER A 45 12.45 19.84 -5.48
C SER A 45 11.74 18.66 -6.15
N GLY A 46 10.42 18.55 -6.02
CA GLY A 46 9.63 17.42 -6.50
C GLY A 46 9.48 16.27 -5.51
N GLU A 47 10.16 16.33 -4.36
CA GLU A 47 9.99 15.38 -3.26
C GLU A 47 8.64 15.58 -2.56
N LEU A 48 8.01 14.47 -2.15
CA LEU A 48 6.75 14.49 -1.40
C LEU A 48 7.03 14.17 0.08
N VAL A 49 6.75 15.12 0.96
CA VAL A 49 6.81 14.92 2.41
C VAL A 49 5.47 14.40 2.89
N ALA A 50 5.42 13.13 3.32
CA ALA A 50 4.18 12.46 3.69
C ALA A 50 3.68 12.92 5.07
N LYS A 51 2.40 13.29 5.12
CA LYS A 51 1.67 13.52 6.37
C LYS A 51 0.82 12.31 6.71
N GLU A 52 0.16 11.73 5.73
CA GLU A 52 -0.74 10.59 5.91
C GLU A 52 -0.51 9.57 4.80
N VAL A 53 -0.56 8.29 5.16
CA VAL A 53 -0.50 7.17 4.23
C VAL A 53 -1.72 6.30 4.46
N LEU A 54 -2.61 6.27 3.47
CA LEU A 54 -3.80 5.45 3.49
C LEU A 54 -3.59 4.22 2.62
N TRP A 55 -4.00 3.06 3.08
CA TRP A 55 -4.10 1.90 2.21
C TRP A 55 -5.35 1.10 2.53
N SER A 56 -5.91 0.47 1.50
CA SER A 56 -7.07 -0.38 1.71
C SER A 56 -6.67 -1.57 2.58
N PRO A 57 -7.55 -2.05 3.47
CA PRO A 57 -7.40 -3.39 3.99
C PRO A 57 -7.27 -4.35 2.80
N PRO A 58 -6.51 -5.44 2.97
CA PRO A 58 -6.37 -6.38 1.87
C PRO A 58 -7.79 -6.87 1.59
N GLU A 59 -8.23 -6.77 0.33
CA GLU A 59 -9.50 -7.38 -0.05
C GLU A 59 -9.44 -8.81 0.49
N PRO A 60 -10.45 -9.29 1.25
CA PRO A 60 -10.49 -10.68 1.65
C PRO A 60 -10.37 -11.45 0.35
N LYS A 61 -9.26 -12.19 0.18
CA LYS A 61 -8.95 -12.86 -1.09
C LYS A 61 -10.19 -13.63 -1.51
N ALA A 62 -10.94 -13.09 -2.48
CA ALA A 62 -12.00 -13.83 -3.12
C ALA A 62 -11.29 -14.93 -3.90
N GLY A 63 -11.18 -16.10 -3.29
CA GLY A 63 -10.55 -17.26 -3.87
C GLY A 63 -9.07 -17.06 -4.16
N THR A 64 -8.23 -17.68 -3.34
CA THR A 64 -7.28 -18.60 -3.96
C THR A 64 -8.11 -19.47 -4.91
N GLY A 65 -8.07 -19.16 -6.20
CA GLY A 65 -8.30 -20.15 -7.25
C GLY A 65 -7.23 -21.21 -7.06
N ALA A 66 -7.43 -22.06 -6.07
CA ALA A 66 -6.77 -23.30 -5.93
C ALA A 66 -6.99 -23.99 -7.26
N LYS A 67 -5.91 -24.18 -8.02
CA LYS A 67 -5.82 -25.34 -8.88
C LYS A 67 -6.21 -26.52 -7.99
N SER A 68 -7.45 -27.01 -8.11
CA SER A 68 -7.74 -28.37 -7.66
C SER A 68 -6.74 -29.26 -8.38
N PRO A 69 -5.87 -30.00 -7.68
CA PRO A 69 -5.24 -31.15 -8.30
C PRO A 69 -6.36 -32.19 -8.41
N GLY A 70 -7.11 -32.12 -9.51
CA GLY A 70 -8.05 -33.16 -9.90
C GLY A 70 -7.27 -34.42 -10.26
N GLY A 71 -6.91 -35.18 -9.24
CA GLY A 71 -6.39 -36.52 -9.37
C GLY A 71 -7.51 -37.52 -9.64
N HIS A 72 -7.19 -38.45 -10.53
CA HIS A 72 -7.71 -39.82 -10.66
C HIS A 72 -9.12 -40.04 -11.26
N ARG A 73 -9.04 -40.42 -12.55
CA ARG A 73 -9.85 -41.40 -13.27
C ARG A 73 -10.20 -42.63 -12.42
N PRO A 74 -11.43 -43.13 -12.52
CA PRO A 74 -11.67 -44.54 -12.90
C PRO A 74 -12.29 -44.66 -14.30
#